data_AF-A0ABD1AJS3-F1
#
_entry.id   AF-A0ABD1AJS3-F1
#
_cell.length_a   1.000
_cell.length_b   1.000
_cell.length_c   1.000
_cell.angle_alpha   90.00
_cell.angle_beta   90.00
_cell.angle_gamma   90.00
#
_symmetry.space_group_name_H-M   'P 1'
#
loop_
_entity.id
_entity.type
_entity.pdbx_description
1 polymer ?
#
loop_
_entity_poly.entity_id
_entity_poly.type
_entity_poly.pdbx_seq_one_letter_code
_entity_poly.pdbx_strand_id
1 'polypeptide(L)'
;MAMDSSRDSISDLPDEILGKILSLLPTKVAASTSVLSKRWKNLLSFVDTLSFDESVVVYSYEEETSGLHRFSDFVDKALALLSNSHIKKFSLCHSPRRDCEETYQRWIWTAMEYSLLELYLHSDRMIDIEIELFTSKTLVKLTLSDGYCVEVKNVFFPALKSLSLLSVLGLDYPNYCRLLDGCPVLEDLVIHETDDWSPPGCSAVVDNPSIKRLVVFVNLPGYIEHHDLIYVEAPSLVYLDYSSYVLEDYEFVDLNSLVEVRLSLRLWDSPYKYDYSDDDYHGYYDDDERKEADIFGDVTNLVVSISHITTLHLSPDSLEAFRFCCKSMPVFNNLLNLSIESSKDKGWQVMPLLLKSCPNLHTLVIKGLVHRVTNRCGDVCSCIPKKHKKKKRKIAMNKKEEELCCLSTCQVKVLEISEYGGSFQELKQMRHFLGKLKCLETVKVGIVADTNNNEFLEANLLSIPRLSSPIHLTFSFLVCFFTLINMVNMNMV
;
A
#
# COMPACT_ATOMS: atom_id res chain seq x y z
N MET A 1 4.51 40.50 -48.34
CA MET A 1 4.18 40.20 -46.94
C MET A 1 5.07 39.05 -46.52
N ALA A 2 6.03 39.30 -45.63
CA ALA A 2 6.85 38.24 -45.06
C ALA A 2 5.97 37.38 -44.15
N MET A 3 5.91 36.08 -44.41
CA MET A 3 5.29 35.13 -43.50
C MET A 3 6.19 35.03 -42.28
N ASP A 4 5.67 35.48 -41.14
CA ASP A 4 6.26 35.25 -39.83
C ASP A 4 6.28 33.74 -39.59
N SER A 5 7.44 33.11 -39.83
CA SER A 5 7.66 31.74 -39.44
C SER A 5 7.54 31.70 -37.93
N SER A 6 6.46 31.12 -37.40
CA SER A 6 6.31 30.73 -36.00
C SER A 6 7.64 30.12 -35.55
N ARG A 7 8.48 30.90 -34.87
CA ARG A 7 9.78 30.44 -34.37
C ARG A 7 9.51 29.24 -33.49
N ASP A 8 10.17 28.13 -33.80
CA ASP A 8 10.09 26.94 -32.97
C ASP A 8 10.74 27.24 -31.62
N SER A 9 9.89 27.58 -30.65
CA SER A 9 10.30 27.97 -29.31
C SER A 9 11.08 26.88 -28.57
N ILE A 10 10.94 25.61 -28.98
CA ILE A 10 11.70 24.50 -28.40
C ILE A 10 13.14 24.54 -28.91
N SER A 11 13.33 24.82 -30.21
CA SER A 11 14.66 24.97 -30.80
C SER A 11 15.44 26.19 -30.26
N ASP A 12 14.79 27.15 -29.62
CA ASP A 12 15.46 28.30 -28.99
C ASP A 12 15.97 28.02 -27.56
N LEU A 13 15.60 26.89 -26.95
CA LEU A 13 16.03 26.53 -25.59
C LEU A 13 17.53 26.17 -25.55
N PRO A 14 18.25 26.43 -24.44
CA PRO A 14 19.63 25.97 -24.25
C PRO A 14 19.76 24.44 -24.25
N ASP A 15 20.93 23.91 -24.62
CA ASP A 15 21.19 22.47 -24.71
C ASP A 15 20.99 21.77 -23.37
N GLU A 16 21.33 22.42 -22.26
CA GLU A 16 21.15 21.89 -20.91
C GLU A 16 19.67 21.73 -20.53
N ILE A 17 18.81 22.62 -21.03
CA ILE A 17 17.36 22.54 -20.80
C ILE A 17 16.76 21.44 -21.67
N LEU A 18 17.18 21.36 -22.93
CA LEU A 18 16.76 20.28 -23.83
C LEU A 18 17.21 18.91 -23.31
N GLY A 19 18.43 18.79 -22.77
CA GLY A 19 18.92 17.58 -22.11
C GLY A 19 18.08 17.16 -20.92
N LYS A 20 17.66 18.12 -20.08
CA LYS A 20 16.71 17.85 -18.98
C LYS A 20 15.35 17.39 -19.47
N ILE A 21 14.82 17.99 -20.53
CA ILE A 21 13.56 17.54 -21.15
C ILE A 21 13.70 16.11 -21.69
N LEU A 22 14.81 15.81 -22.37
CA LEU A 22 15.10 14.47 -22.87
C LEU A 22 15.28 13.44 -21.75
N SER A 23 15.78 13.86 -20.57
CA SER A 23 15.93 12.99 -19.39
C SER A 23 14.58 12.57 -18.78
N LEU A 24 13.47 13.21 -19.17
CA LEU A 24 12.11 12.81 -18.78
C LEU A 24 11.54 11.72 -19.71
N LEU A 25 12.26 11.34 -20.76
CA LEU A 25 11.83 10.36 -21.75
C LEU A 25 12.63 9.05 -21.58
N PRO A 26 12.06 7.90 -21.95
CA PRO A 26 12.85 6.67 -22.09
C PRO A 26 14.02 6.90 -23.05
N THR A 27 15.20 6.34 -22.76
CA THR A 27 16.44 6.66 -23.50
C THR A 27 16.31 6.36 -24.99
N LYS A 28 15.55 5.33 -25.37
CA LYS A 28 15.23 5.01 -26.78
C LYS A 28 14.49 6.16 -27.47
N VAL A 29 13.51 6.76 -26.80
CA VAL A 29 12.73 7.90 -27.33
C VAL A 29 13.63 9.13 -27.41
N ALA A 30 14.39 9.41 -26.35
CA ALA A 30 15.35 10.51 -26.34
C ALA A 30 16.37 10.39 -27.49
N ALA A 31 16.93 9.19 -27.70
CA ALA A 31 17.88 8.93 -28.78
C ALA A 31 17.26 9.07 -30.18
N SER A 32 15.97 8.73 -30.34
CA SER A 32 15.30 8.89 -31.63
C SER A 32 15.17 10.36 -32.06
N THR A 33 15.17 11.32 -31.11
CA THR A 33 15.17 12.76 -31.43
C THR A 33 16.44 13.24 -32.14
N SER A 34 17.51 12.43 -32.15
CA SER A 34 18.75 12.74 -32.86
C SER A 34 18.57 12.95 -34.38
N VAL A 35 17.48 12.43 -34.95
CA VAL A 35 17.15 12.61 -36.38
C VAL A 35 16.59 13.99 -36.71
N LEU A 36 16.14 14.75 -35.70
CA LEU A 36 15.50 16.06 -35.91
C LEU A 36 16.50 17.09 -36.44
N SER A 37 17.75 17.08 -35.95
CA SER A 37 18.83 17.90 -36.49
C SER A 37 20.20 17.49 -35.94
N LYS A 38 21.27 18.06 -36.52
CA LYS A 38 22.64 17.89 -36.02
C LYS A 38 22.82 18.32 -34.56
N ARG A 39 22.07 19.33 -34.10
CA ARG A 39 22.10 19.78 -32.70
C ARG A 39 21.53 18.72 -31.77
N TRP A 40 20.36 18.18 -32.12
CA TRP A 40 19.66 17.17 -31.32
C TRP A 40 20.43 15.86 -31.22
N LYS A 41 21.24 15.52 -32.22
CA LYS A 41 22.17 14.39 -32.15
C LYS A 41 23.17 14.50 -30.98
N ASN A 42 23.58 15.71 -30.62
CA ASN A 42 24.56 15.92 -29.54
C ASN A 42 23.90 16.13 -28.17
N LEU A 43 22.57 16.27 -28.10
CA LEU A 43 21.88 16.54 -26.83
C LEU A 43 21.91 15.35 -25.85
N LEU A 44 22.12 14.13 -26.36
CA LEU A 44 22.20 12.94 -25.52
C LEU A 44 23.29 13.05 -24.44
N SER A 45 24.40 13.75 -24.69
CA SER A 45 25.45 13.93 -23.67
C SER A 45 25.03 14.78 -22.47
N PHE A 46 23.90 15.49 -22.58
CA PHE A 46 23.31 16.30 -21.50
C PHE A 46 22.21 15.57 -20.74
N VAL A 47 21.91 14.32 -21.11
CA VAL A 47 20.95 13.47 -20.41
C VAL A 47 21.58 12.93 -19.13
N ASP A 48 20.85 13.02 -18.01
CA ASP A 48 21.29 12.50 -16.71
C ASP A 48 20.53 11.24 -16.27
N THR A 49 19.61 10.75 -17.10
CA THR A 49 18.78 9.57 -16.84
C THR A 49 18.87 8.56 -17.98
N LEU A 50 19.25 7.33 -17.63
CA LEU A 50 19.24 6.18 -18.53
C LEU A 50 18.10 5.24 -18.13
N SER A 51 17.24 4.92 -19.09
CA SER A 51 16.14 3.98 -18.94
C SER A 51 16.07 3.09 -20.17
N PHE A 52 16.37 1.81 -19.95
CA PHE A 52 16.37 0.75 -20.94
C PHE A 52 15.29 -0.26 -20.57
N ASP A 53 14.34 -0.46 -21.46
CA ASP A 53 13.24 -1.40 -21.28
C ASP A 53 13.12 -2.28 -22.52
N GLU A 54 13.44 -3.57 -22.34
CA GLU A 54 13.36 -4.58 -23.39
C GLU A 54 11.90 -4.91 -23.75
N SER A 55 10.97 -4.84 -22.79
CA SER A 55 9.57 -5.22 -22.97
C SER A 55 8.84 -4.31 -23.98
N VAL A 56 9.28 -3.07 -24.12
CA VAL A 56 8.77 -2.09 -25.07
C VAL A 56 9.14 -2.47 -26.52
N VAL A 57 10.05 -3.41 -26.71
CA VAL A 57 10.44 -3.88 -28.04
C VAL A 57 9.65 -5.13 -28.41
N VAL A 58 8.49 -4.92 -29.04
CA VAL A 58 7.67 -6.02 -29.58
C VAL A 58 8.39 -6.63 -30.78
N TYR A 59 8.88 -7.86 -30.63
CA TYR A 59 9.39 -8.66 -31.74
C TYR A 59 8.29 -9.61 -32.23
N SER A 60 8.20 -9.81 -33.55
CA SER A 60 7.47 -10.97 -34.07
C SER A 60 8.23 -12.25 -33.72
N TYR A 61 7.52 -13.36 -33.51
CA TYR A 61 8.11 -14.69 -33.21
C TYR A 61 9.24 -15.11 -34.18
N GLU A 62 9.25 -14.57 -35.40
CA GLU A 62 10.25 -14.88 -36.44
C GLU A 62 11.49 -13.96 -36.40
N GLU A 63 11.45 -12.82 -35.72
CA GLU A 63 12.57 -11.85 -35.64
C GLU A 63 13.22 -11.74 -34.25
N GLU A 64 12.80 -12.56 -33.29
CA GLU A 64 13.17 -12.43 -31.86
C GLU A 64 14.68 -12.38 -31.59
N THR A 65 15.48 -13.24 -32.25
CA THR A 65 16.94 -13.25 -32.06
C THR A 65 17.60 -12.00 -32.62
N SER A 66 17.17 -11.56 -33.81
CA SER A 66 17.65 -10.31 -34.42
C SER A 66 17.26 -9.08 -33.60
N GLY A 67 16.10 -9.15 -32.96
CA GLY A 67 15.56 -8.16 -32.07
C GLY A 67 16.44 -7.91 -30.84
N LEU A 68 16.80 -8.99 -30.15
CA LEU A 68 17.66 -8.99 -28.97
C LEU A 68 19.02 -8.34 -29.27
N HIS A 69 19.65 -8.73 -30.38
CA HIS A 69 20.92 -8.13 -30.80
C HIS A 69 20.78 -6.61 -31.02
N ARG A 70 19.65 -6.14 -31.58
CA ARG A 70 19.40 -4.70 -31.75
C ARG A 70 19.27 -3.96 -30.42
N PHE A 71 18.64 -4.57 -29.41
CA PHE A 71 18.54 -3.96 -28.08
C PHE A 71 19.90 -3.92 -27.41
N SER A 72 20.63 -5.04 -27.40
CA SER A 72 21.97 -5.11 -26.82
C SER A 72 22.93 -4.11 -27.47
N ASP A 73 22.96 -4.06 -28.80
CA ASP A 73 23.74 -3.08 -29.57
C ASP A 73 23.37 -1.64 -29.22
N PHE A 74 22.09 -1.37 -28.95
CA PHE A 74 21.62 -0.05 -28.57
C PHE A 74 22.10 0.34 -27.17
N VAL A 75 21.97 -0.56 -26.19
CA VAL A 75 22.43 -0.33 -24.82
C VAL A 75 23.95 -0.13 -24.79
N ASP A 76 24.72 -1.01 -25.45
CA ASP A 76 26.18 -0.91 -25.53
C ASP A 76 26.61 0.43 -26.16
N LYS A 77 25.98 0.84 -27.27
CA LYS A 77 26.28 2.13 -27.91
C LYS A 77 25.89 3.32 -27.02
N ALA A 78 24.76 3.25 -26.34
CA ALA A 78 24.30 4.31 -25.46
C ALA A 78 25.25 4.48 -24.26
N LEU A 79 25.63 3.39 -23.60
CA LEU A 79 26.61 3.39 -22.50
C LEU A 79 27.98 3.92 -22.96
N ALA A 80 28.47 3.48 -24.13
CA ALA A 80 29.73 3.97 -24.66
C ALA A 80 29.70 5.48 -24.96
N LEU A 81 28.61 5.98 -25.55
CA LEU A 81 28.43 7.40 -25.87
C LEU A 81 28.32 8.29 -24.61
N LEU A 82 27.80 7.74 -23.52
CA LEU A 82 27.47 8.47 -22.30
C LEU A 82 28.46 8.21 -21.15
N SER A 83 29.57 7.51 -21.44
CA SER A 83 30.64 7.21 -20.49
C SER A 83 31.24 8.42 -19.75
N ASN A 84 31.10 9.63 -20.30
CA ASN A 84 31.60 10.88 -19.70
C ASN A 84 30.49 11.81 -19.19
N SER A 85 29.21 11.41 -19.23
CA SER A 85 28.12 12.27 -18.75
C SER A 85 27.84 12.06 -17.26
N HIS A 86 27.24 13.07 -16.62
CA HIS A 86 26.84 13.01 -15.22
C HIS A 86 25.51 12.26 -15.05
N ILE A 87 25.52 10.96 -15.35
CA ILE A 87 24.35 10.09 -15.18
C ILE A 87 24.06 9.97 -13.69
N LYS A 88 22.82 10.28 -13.31
CA LYS A 88 22.32 10.20 -11.93
C LYS A 88 21.37 9.03 -11.74
N LYS A 89 20.61 8.66 -12.78
CA LYS A 89 19.61 7.61 -12.71
C LYS A 89 19.86 6.56 -13.78
N PHE A 90 19.81 5.30 -13.38
CA PHE A 90 19.88 4.16 -14.28
C PHE A 90 18.70 3.21 -13.99
N SER A 91 18.01 2.81 -15.05
CA SER A 91 16.89 1.87 -15.03
C SER A 91 17.10 0.84 -16.13
N LEU A 92 17.01 -0.44 -15.75
CA LEU A 92 17.11 -1.58 -16.65
C LEU A 92 15.95 -2.54 -16.37
N CYS A 93 15.06 -2.67 -17.33
CA CYS A 93 13.99 -3.67 -17.35
C CYS A 93 14.26 -4.64 -18.49
N HIS A 94 14.35 -5.93 -18.18
CA HIS A 94 14.68 -6.92 -19.20
C HIS A 94 14.10 -8.30 -18.92
N SER A 95 13.94 -9.09 -19.97
CA SER A 95 13.43 -10.46 -19.89
C SER A 95 14.56 -11.41 -20.32
N PRO A 96 15.46 -11.78 -19.40
CA PRO A 96 16.72 -12.44 -19.72
C PRO A 96 16.46 -13.77 -20.43
N ARG A 97 17.19 -14.00 -21.51
CA ARG A 97 17.33 -15.32 -22.13
C ARG A 97 18.58 -15.99 -21.56
N ARG A 98 18.57 -17.33 -21.46
CA ARG A 98 19.64 -18.12 -20.82
C ARG A 98 21.07 -17.84 -21.33
N ASP A 99 21.21 -17.24 -22.51
CA ASP A 99 22.51 -17.01 -23.15
C ASP A 99 23.04 -15.56 -23.02
N CYS A 100 22.39 -14.70 -22.21
CA CYS A 100 22.71 -13.25 -22.16
C CYS A 100 22.96 -12.68 -20.76
N GLU A 101 23.02 -13.52 -19.72
CA GLU A 101 23.21 -13.10 -18.32
C GLU A 101 24.46 -12.23 -18.12
N GLU A 102 25.60 -12.65 -18.67
CA GLU A 102 26.86 -11.90 -18.62
C GLU A 102 26.73 -10.48 -19.23
N THR A 103 25.87 -10.31 -20.24
CA THR A 103 25.66 -9.00 -20.88
C THR A 103 24.95 -8.04 -19.94
N TYR A 104 23.90 -8.52 -19.26
CA TYR A 104 23.16 -7.72 -18.30
C TYR A 104 24.02 -7.36 -17.09
N GLN A 105 24.76 -8.32 -16.55
CA GLN A 105 25.72 -8.06 -15.47
C GLN A 105 26.76 -7.01 -15.87
N ARG A 106 27.29 -7.07 -17.10
CA ARG A 106 28.23 -6.06 -17.62
C ARG A 106 27.61 -4.66 -17.70
N TRP A 107 26.34 -4.53 -18.07
CA TRP A 107 25.65 -3.23 -18.09
C TRP A 107 25.44 -2.68 -16.69
N ILE A 108 25.05 -3.52 -15.75
CA ILE A 108 24.89 -3.13 -14.34
C ILE A 108 26.25 -2.69 -13.79
N TRP A 109 27.33 -3.44 -14.06
CA TRP A 109 28.69 -3.08 -13.70
C TRP A 109 29.09 -1.70 -14.23
N THR A 110 28.92 -1.51 -15.55
CA THR A 110 29.23 -0.23 -16.21
C THR A 110 28.41 0.91 -15.60
N ALA A 111 27.15 0.66 -15.27
CA ALA A 111 26.30 1.65 -14.62
C ALA A 111 26.80 2.01 -13.22
N MET A 112 27.25 1.02 -12.44
CA MET A 112 27.77 1.20 -11.08
C MET A 112 29.12 1.92 -11.03
N GLU A 113 29.90 1.92 -12.12
CA GLU A 113 31.09 2.77 -12.26
C GLU A 113 30.74 4.26 -12.34
N TYR A 114 29.50 4.60 -12.72
CA TYR A 114 29.02 5.97 -12.65
C TYR A 114 28.68 6.37 -11.21
N SER A 115 28.78 7.67 -10.91
CA SER A 115 28.33 8.25 -9.64
C SER A 115 26.81 8.35 -9.56
N LEU A 116 26.10 7.21 -9.66
CA LEU A 116 24.65 7.13 -9.66
C LEU A 116 24.05 7.54 -8.31
N LEU A 117 22.86 8.14 -8.38
CA LEU A 117 22.01 8.46 -7.24
C LEU A 117 20.83 7.47 -7.14
N GLU A 118 20.31 7.01 -8.28
CA GLU A 118 19.18 6.08 -8.35
C GLU A 118 19.49 4.89 -9.27
N LEU A 119 19.23 3.69 -8.77
CA LEU A 119 19.34 2.45 -9.52
C LEU A 119 18.02 1.68 -9.44
N TYR A 120 17.46 1.35 -10.59
CA TYR A 120 16.32 0.47 -10.71
C TYR A 120 16.64 -0.71 -11.62
N LEU A 121 16.41 -1.91 -11.09
CA LEU A 121 16.61 -3.16 -11.80
C LEU A 121 15.32 -3.97 -11.72
N HIS A 122 14.78 -4.36 -12.88
CA HIS A 122 13.68 -5.33 -12.97
C HIS A 122 13.97 -6.46 -13.97
N SER A 123 13.61 -7.68 -13.59
CA SER A 123 13.74 -8.85 -14.46
C SER A 123 12.58 -9.84 -14.36
N ASP A 124 12.00 -10.25 -15.49
CA ASP A 124 10.93 -11.26 -15.51
C ASP A 124 11.42 -12.71 -15.25
N ARG A 125 12.73 -12.94 -15.14
CA ARG A 125 13.26 -14.27 -14.82
C ARG A 125 14.43 -14.20 -13.87
N MET A 126 14.67 -15.34 -13.22
CA MET A 126 15.80 -15.52 -12.31
C MET A 126 17.15 -15.21 -12.98
N ILE A 127 17.89 -14.28 -12.38
CA ILE A 127 19.26 -13.88 -12.69
C ILE A 127 20.03 -13.83 -11.38
N ASP A 128 21.19 -14.46 -11.34
CA ASP A 128 22.09 -14.28 -10.22
C ASP A 128 22.93 -13.02 -10.45
N ILE A 129 22.85 -12.04 -9.54
CA ILE A 129 23.74 -10.89 -9.57
C ILE A 129 24.98 -11.22 -8.73
N GLU A 130 26.16 -11.14 -9.36
CA GLU A 130 27.42 -11.31 -8.66
C GLU A 130 27.68 -10.22 -7.59
N ILE A 131 28.26 -10.70 -6.49
CA ILE A 131 28.50 -10.04 -5.20
C ILE A 131 29.22 -8.68 -5.27
N GLU A 132 30.03 -8.45 -6.30
CA GLU A 132 30.92 -7.29 -6.39
C GLU A 132 30.18 -6.00 -6.80
N LEU A 133 28.93 -6.13 -7.23
CA LEU A 133 28.12 -5.05 -7.80
C LEU A 133 27.50 -4.11 -6.75
N PHE A 134 27.40 -4.51 -5.48
CA PHE A 134 26.61 -3.78 -4.49
C PHE A 134 27.45 -2.89 -3.56
N THR A 135 28.36 -2.10 -4.16
CA THR A 135 29.06 -1.04 -3.43
C THR A 135 28.96 0.29 -4.18
N SER A 136 28.41 1.31 -3.53
CA SER A 136 28.38 2.67 -4.09
C SER A 136 28.29 3.71 -2.99
N LYS A 137 29.13 4.75 -3.08
CA LYS A 137 29.17 5.86 -2.11
C LYS A 137 28.15 6.95 -2.41
N THR A 138 27.54 6.94 -3.59
CA THR A 138 26.65 8.00 -4.08
C THR A 138 25.20 7.57 -4.17
N LEU A 139 24.94 6.26 -4.23
CA LEU A 139 23.60 5.72 -4.41
C LEU A 139 22.71 6.07 -3.22
N VAL A 140 21.59 6.75 -3.50
CA VAL A 140 20.60 7.21 -2.52
C VAL A 140 19.34 6.35 -2.56
N LYS A 141 18.97 5.83 -3.74
CA LYS A 141 17.81 4.97 -3.93
C LYS A 141 18.16 3.73 -4.74
N LEU A 142 17.77 2.57 -4.22
CA LEU A 142 17.93 1.27 -4.86
C LEU A 142 16.58 0.57 -4.90
N THR A 143 16.17 0.14 -6.09
CA THR A 143 14.96 -0.66 -6.28
C THR A 143 15.34 -1.93 -7.04
N LEU A 144 15.07 -3.08 -6.42
CA LEU A 144 15.22 -4.41 -7.01
C LEU A 144 13.83 -5.02 -7.16
N SER A 145 13.54 -5.53 -8.35
CA SER A 145 12.22 -6.07 -8.69
C SER A 145 12.33 -7.43 -9.39
N ASP A 146 11.56 -8.38 -8.89
CA ASP A 146 11.30 -9.71 -9.46
C ASP A 146 12.56 -10.58 -9.53
N GLY A 147 12.92 -11.11 -10.70
CA GLY A 147 13.86 -12.21 -10.89
C GLY A 147 15.31 -11.98 -10.50
N TYR A 148 15.68 -10.92 -9.80
CA TYR A 148 17.05 -10.79 -9.30
C TYR A 148 17.28 -11.60 -8.03
N CYS A 149 18.15 -12.60 -8.14
CA CYS A 149 18.73 -13.33 -7.03
C CYS A 149 20.02 -12.64 -6.60
N VAL A 150 20.07 -12.21 -5.34
CA VAL A 150 21.22 -11.46 -4.81
C VAL A 150 21.95 -12.30 -3.77
N GLU A 151 23.14 -12.79 -4.10
CA GLU A 151 24.06 -13.32 -3.10
C GLU A 151 24.83 -12.15 -2.47
N VAL A 152 24.46 -11.79 -1.25
CA VAL A 152 24.98 -10.62 -0.54
C VAL A 152 26.18 -11.06 0.31
N LYS A 153 27.42 -10.78 -0.11
CA LYS A 153 28.62 -10.95 0.76
C LYS A 153 29.23 -9.63 1.21
N ASN A 154 29.44 -8.67 0.31
CA ASN A 154 30.11 -7.39 0.60
C ASN A 154 29.29 -6.20 0.11
N VAL A 155 28.25 -5.83 0.85
CA VAL A 155 27.39 -4.68 0.50
C VAL A 155 27.76 -3.46 1.30
N PHE A 156 27.88 -2.32 0.61
CA PHE A 156 28.14 -1.05 1.27
C PHE A 156 27.56 0.13 0.50
N PHE A 157 26.47 0.68 1.02
CA PHE A 157 25.80 1.86 0.52
C PHE A 157 25.65 2.94 1.61
N PRO A 158 26.73 3.68 1.92
CA PRO A 158 26.75 4.66 3.01
C PRO A 158 25.85 5.88 2.80
N ALA A 159 25.30 6.08 1.60
CA ALA A 159 24.40 7.18 1.26
C ALA A 159 22.95 6.73 0.99
N LEU A 160 22.66 5.43 1.06
CA LEU A 160 21.36 4.88 0.66
C LEU A 160 20.30 5.21 1.70
N LYS A 161 19.28 5.95 1.27
CA LYS A 161 18.15 6.36 2.10
C LYS A 161 16.88 5.60 1.80
N SER A 162 16.75 5.04 0.59
CA SER A 162 15.56 4.34 0.15
C SER A 162 15.92 3.02 -0.51
N LEU A 163 15.36 1.92 0.00
CA LEU A 163 15.51 0.57 -0.52
C LEU A 163 14.13 -0.02 -0.78
N SER A 164 13.91 -0.49 -2.01
CA SER A 164 12.68 -1.18 -2.41
C SER A 164 13.02 -2.58 -2.92
N LEU A 165 12.44 -3.60 -2.28
CA LEU A 165 12.56 -5.02 -2.62
C LEU A 165 11.18 -5.52 -3.04
N LEU A 166 11.00 -5.78 -4.33
CA LEU A 166 9.70 -6.05 -4.93
C LEU A 166 9.68 -7.44 -5.57
N SER A 167 9.21 -8.43 -4.83
CA SER A 167 9.16 -9.85 -5.19
C SER A 167 10.53 -10.39 -5.58
N VAL A 168 11.58 -9.95 -4.88
CA VAL A 168 12.96 -10.35 -5.12
C VAL A 168 13.13 -11.83 -4.78
N LEU A 169 13.47 -12.63 -5.78
CA LEU A 169 13.70 -14.07 -5.62
C LEU A 169 15.06 -14.35 -4.99
N GLY A 170 15.19 -15.46 -4.25
CA GLY A 170 16.49 -15.95 -3.76
C GLY A 170 17.17 -15.11 -2.67
N LEU A 171 16.55 -14.02 -2.19
CA LEU A 171 17.05 -13.24 -1.06
C LEU A 171 16.66 -13.91 0.25
N ASP A 172 17.49 -14.87 0.68
CA ASP A 172 17.31 -15.55 1.98
C ASP A 172 17.57 -14.60 3.16
N TYR A 173 17.16 -15.02 4.36
CA TYR A 173 17.31 -14.22 5.58
C TYR A 173 18.75 -13.74 5.84
N PRO A 174 19.81 -14.58 5.73
CA PRO A 174 21.18 -14.12 5.86
C PRO A 174 21.59 -13.03 4.85
N ASN A 175 21.20 -13.17 3.58
CA ASN A 175 21.54 -12.18 2.56
C ASN A 175 20.75 -10.87 2.77
N TYR A 176 19.49 -10.97 3.16
CA TYR A 176 18.66 -9.82 3.54
C TYR A 176 19.29 -9.02 4.70
N CYS A 177 19.71 -9.69 5.77
CA CYS A 177 20.33 -9.03 6.92
C CYS A 177 21.61 -8.27 6.50
N ARG A 178 22.48 -8.92 5.72
CA ARG A 178 23.71 -8.28 5.22
C ARG A 178 23.42 -7.07 4.31
N LEU A 179 22.32 -7.10 3.57
CA LEU A 179 21.91 -5.97 2.72
C LEU A 179 21.50 -4.78 3.59
N LEU A 180 20.72 -5.01 4.64
CA LEU A 180 20.35 -3.97 5.60
C LEU A 180 21.56 -3.42 6.37
N ASP A 181 22.47 -4.29 6.83
CA ASP A 181 23.71 -3.91 7.52
C ASP A 181 24.60 -3.01 6.65
N GLY A 182 24.59 -3.25 5.33
CA GLY A 182 25.31 -2.44 4.35
C GLY A 182 24.71 -1.04 4.12
N CYS A 183 23.53 -0.75 4.68
CA CYS A 183 22.77 0.49 4.47
C CYS A 183 22.56 1.25 5.80
N PRO A 184 23.60 1.87 6.37
CA PRO A 184 23.56 2.43 7.73
C PRO A 184 22.73 3.72 7.89
N VAL A 185 22.26 4.33 6.79
CA VAL A 185 21.49 5.59 6.79
C VAL A 185 20.11 5.41 6.12
N LEU A 186 19.62 4.18 6.06
CA LEU A 186 18.38 3.81 5.40
C LEU A 186 17.16 4.39 6.13
N GLU A 187 16.40 5.26 5.48
CA GLU A 187 15.24 5.93 6.07
C GLU A 187 13.90 5.32 5.59
N ASP A 188 13.86 4.75 4.39
CA ASP A 188 12.66 4.23 3.74
C ASP A 188 12.90 2.81 3.19
N LEU A 189 12.14 1.84 3.72
CA LEU A 189 12.20 0.44 3.31
C LEU A 189 10.83 -0.02 2.80
N VAL A 190 10.80 -0.53 1.58
CA VAL A 190 9.62 -1.15 0.97
C VAL A 190 9.91 -2.60 0.66
N ILE A 191 9.10 -3.50 1.22
CA ILE A 191 9.13 -4.93 0.96
C ILE A 191 7.78 -5.31 0.38
N HIS A 192 7.78 -5.91 -0.80
CA HIS A 192 6.59 -6.41 -1.46
C HIS A 192 6.86 -7.84 -1.89
N GLU A 193 6.06 -8.80 -1.47
CA GLU A 193 6.23 -10.23 -1.77
C GLU A 193 4.90 -10.79 -2.26
N THR A 194 4.83 -11.15 -3.54
CA THR A 194 3.62 -11.70 -4.17
C THR A 194 3.88 -12.90 -5.04
N ASP A 195 5.13 -13.35 -5.14
CA ASP A 195 5.50 -14.49 -5.94
C ASP A 195 5.40 -15.78 -5.13
N ASP A 196 4.49 -16.66 -5.53
CA ASP A 196 4.27 -17.95 -4.90
C ASP A 196 5.37 -18.99 -5.24
N TRP A 197 6.46 -18.61 -5.94
CA TRP A 197 7.56 -19.53 -6.27
C TRP A 197 8.50 -19.83 -5.10
N SER A 198 8.49 -19.03 -4.03
CA SER A 198 9.30 -19.26 -2.83
C SER A 198 8.58 -18.82 -1.55
N PRO A 199 8.89 -19.45 -0.39
CA PRO A 199 8.39 -18.98 0.89
C PRO A 199 8.87 -17.55 1.20
N PRO A 200 8.16 -16.80 2.08
CA PRO A 200 8.56 -15.44 2.48
C PRO A 200 9.98 -15.46 3.07
N GLY A 201 10.89 -14.69 2.46
CA GLY A 201 12.29 -14.64 2.85
C GLY A 201 12.67 -13.38 3.63
N CYS A 202 12.15 -12.22 3.19
CA CYS A 202 12.63 -10.91 3.62
C CYS A 202 11.66 -10.18 4.55
N SER A 203 10.37 -10.52 4.50
CA SER A 203 9.31 -9.82 5.25
C SER A 203 9.22 -10.18 6.73
N ALA A 204 9.93 -11.23 7.18
CA ALA A 204 9.80 -11.77 8.53
C ALA A 204 10.59 -11.00 9.60
N VAL A 205 11.65 -10.28 9.25
CA VAL A 205 12.53 -9.61 10.22
C VAL A 205 12.96 -8.26 9.67
N VAL A 206 12.80 -7.20 10.45
CA VAL A 206 13.32 -5.86 10.13
C VAL A 206 14.04 -5.33 11.36
N ASP A 207 15.37 -5.31 11.32
CA ASP A 207 16.23 -4.73 12.35
C ASP A 207 17.09 -3.65 11.71
N ASN A 208 16.71 -2.39 11.93
CA ASN A 208 17.54 -1.27 11.51
C ASN A 208 17.14 0.02 12.26
N PRO A 209 18.07 0.66 12.99
CA PRO A 209 17.76 1.81 13.82
C PRO A 209 17.48 3.11 13.05
N SER A 210 17.83 3.17 11.76
CA SER A 210 17.70 4.38 10.94
C SER A 210 16.38 4.49 10.18
N ILE A 211 15.63 3.39 10.04
CA ILE A 211 14.38 3.34 9.28
C ILE A 211 13.32 4.24 9.94
N LYS A 212 12.73 5.12 9.14
CA LYS A 212 11.64 6.03 9.51
C LYS A 212 10.32 5.64 8.86
N ARG A 213 10.37 5.00 7.69
CA ARG A 213 9.22 4.54 6.93
C ARG A 213 9.41 3.08 6.54
N LEU A 214 8.46 2.25 6.93
CA LEU A 214 8.41 0.83 6.58
C LEU A 214 7.11 0.51 5.87
N VAL A 215 7.20 -0.11 4.70
CA VAL A 215 6.05 -0.66 3.97
C VAL A 215 6.31 -2.14 3.72
N VAL A 216 5.40 -2.99 4.18
CA VAL A 216 5.47 -4.44 3.99
C VAL A 216 4.15 -4.90 3.38
N PHE A 217 4.22 -5.50 2.20
CA PHE A 217 3.09 -6.11 1.53
C PHE A 217 3.41 -7.57 1.21
N VAL A 218 2.72 -8.52 1.82
CA VAL A 218 2.92 -9.95 1.60
C VAL A 218 1.59 -10.58 1.19
N ASN A 219 1.57 -11.26 0.05
CA ASN A 219 0.39 -11.95 -0.48
C ASN A 219 0.77 -13.34 -0.98
N LEU A 220 0.96 -14.28 -0.04
CA LEU A 220 1.41 -15.65 -0.31
C LEU A 220 0.42 -16.68 0.28
N PRO A 221 -0.76 -16.85 -0.32
CA PRO A 221 -1.84 -17.69 0.23
C PRO A 221 -1.50 -19.18 0.29
N GLY A 222 -0.44 -19.63 -0.39
CA GLY A 222 0.04 -21.03 -0.37
C GLY A 222 0.98 -21.39 0.78
N TYR A 223 1.41 -20.42 1.59
CA TYR A 223 2.54 -20.57 2.53
C TYR A 223 2.16 -20.33 3.99
N ILE A 224 1.00 -20.82 4.44
CA ILE A 224 0.54 -20.65 5.83
C ILE A 224 1.57 -21.17 6.86
N GLU A 225 2.29 -22.25 6.54
CA GLU A 225 3.33 -22.87 7.38
C GLU A 225 4.61 -22.01 7.53
N HIS A 226 4.70 -20.88 6.83
CA HIS A 226 5.83 -19.95 6.90
C HIS A 226 5.42 -18.57 7.46
N HIS A 227 4.23 -18.47 8.05
CA HIS A 227 3.70 -17.23 8.63
C HIS A 227 3.66 -17.31 10.16
N ASP A 228 4.77 -17.75 10.74
CA ASP A 228 4.89 -17.95 12.18
C ASP A 228 5.00 -16.61 12.92
N LEU A 229 5.99 -15.80 12.55
CA LEU A 229 6.34 -14.58 13.28
C LEU A 229 6.85 -13.49 12.35
N ILE A 230 6.51 -12.25 12.68
CA ILE A 230 7.21 -11.07 12.19
C ILE A 230 7.90 -10.35 13.35
N TYR A 231 9.20 -10.07 13.18
CA TYR A 231 10.02 -9.29 14.09
C TYR A 231 10.32 -7.91 13.50
N VAL A 232 10.05 -6.83 14.24
CA VAL A 232 10.41 -5.47 13.83
C VAL A 232 11.05 -4.74 15.00
N GLU A 233 12.32 -4.38 14.87
CA GLU A 233 13.06 -3.51 15.78
C GLU A 233 13.54 -2.28 15.01
N ALA A 234 12.80 -1.18 15.16
CA ALA A 234 13.05 0.05 14.42
C ALA A 234 12.73 1.29 15.30
N PRO A 235 13.67 1.69 16.18
CA PRO A 235 13.45 2.79 17.14
C PRO A 235 13.10 4.15 16.53
N SER A 236 13.54 4.40 15.30
CA SER A 236 13.26 5.65 14.57
C SER A 236 12.01 5.59 13.69
N LEU A 237 11.26 4.47 13.70
CA LEU A 237 10.12 4.27 12.81
C LEU A 237 8.99 5.24 13.15
N VAL A 238 8.55 6.02 12.15
CA VAL A 238 7.47 7.02 12.28
C VAL A 238 6.21 6.57 11.56
N TYR A 239 6.36 5.85 10.45
CA TYR A 239 5.28 5.39 9.60
C TYR A 239 5.42 3.89 9.29
N LEU A 240 4.34 3.14 9.52
CA LEU A 240 4.22 1.73 9.16
C LEU A 240 3.01 1.51 8.26
N ASP A 241 3.21 0.85 7.12
CA ASP A 241 2.14 0.31 6.29
C ASP A 241 2.34 -1.19 6.13
N TYR A 242 1.47 -1.96 6.77
CA TYR A 242 1.62 -3.40 6.90
C TYR A 242 0.41 -4.13 6.34
N SER A 243 0.63 -4.92 5.31
CA SER A 243 -0.40 -5.69 4.62
C SER A 243 0.06 -7.13 4.46
N SER A 244 -0.59 -8.06 5.15
CA SER A 244 -0.25 -9.49 5.10
C SER A 244 -1.46 -10.36 5.43
N TYR A 245 -1.32 -11.67 5.30
CA TYR A 245 -2.17 -12.60 6.03
C TYR A 245 -1.82 -12.54 7.53
N VAL A 246 -2.77 -12.88 8.40
CA VAL A 246 -2.53 -12.89 9.86
C VAL A 246 -1.49 -13.96 10.20
N LEU A 247 -0.47 -13.59 10.98
CA LEU A 247 0.59 -14.51 11.45
C LEU A 247 0.23 -15.13 12.80
N GLU A 248 0.94 -16.18 13.21
CA GLU A 248 0.78 -16.76 14.54
C GLU A 248 1.16 -15.77 15.65
N ASP A 249 2.22 -14.98 15.46
CA ASP A 249 2.64 -13.97 16.41
C ASP A 249 3.30 -12.73 15.74
N TYR A 250 3.44 -11.66 16.53
CA TYR A 250 4.03 -10.38 16.14
C TYR A 250 4.95 -9.86 17.25
N GLU A 251 6.24 -9.69 16.95
CA GLU A 251 7.25 -9.14 17.86
C GLU A 251 7.69 -7.76 17.39
N PHE A 252 6.97 -6.75 17.83
CA PHE A 252 7.25 -5.35 17.48
C PHE A 252 7.92 -4.67 18.68
N VAL A 253 9.23 -4.43 18.54
CA VAL A 253 10.12 -3.95 19.59
C VAL A 253 10.53 -2.50 19.33
N ASP A 254 10.58 -1.71 20.40
CA ASP A 254 11.08 -0.33 20.39
C ASP A 254 10.41 0.66 19.43
N LEU A 255 9.11 0.51 19.13
CA LEU A 255 8.38 1.39 18.21
C LEU A 255 7.96 2.75 18.80
N ASN A 256 8.70 3.31 19.76
CA ASN A 256 8.30 4.51 20.52
C ASN A 256 8.09 5.76 19.65
N SER A 257 8.77 5.85 18.49
CA SER A 257 8.66 6.96 17.55
C SER A 257 7.46 6.85 16.59
N LEU A 258 6.73 5.73 16.62
CA LEU A 258 5.68 5.41 15.64
C LEU A 258 4.46 6.32 15.82
N VAL A 259 4.04 6.96 14.73
CA VAL A 259 2.96 7.98 14.73
C VAL A 259 1.75 7.51 13.94
N GLU A 260 1.98 6.96 12.75
CA GLU A 260 0.94 6.52 11.81
C GLU A 260 1.14 5.04 11.44
N VAL A 261 0.05 4.28 11.53
CA VAL A 261 0.02 2.88 11.14
C VAL A 261 -1.14 2.62 10.20
N ARG A 262 -0.86 1.90 9.12
CA ARG A 262 -1.86 1.35 8.21
C ARG A 262 -1.79 -0.16 8.23
N LEU A 263 -2.93 -0.80 8.47
CA LEU A 263 -3.01 -2.25 8.53
C LEU A 263 -4.00 -2.78 7.50
N SER A 264 -3.55 -3.77 6.73
CA SER A 264 -4.39 -4.61 5.88
C SER A 264 -4.14 -6.09 6.14
N LEU A 265 -4.80 -6.63 7.16
CA LEU A 265 -4.60 -7.99 7.68
C LEU A 265 -5.69 -8.92 7.15
N ARG A 266 -5.30 -9.94 6.39
CA ARG A 266 -6.21 -10.92 5.78
C ARG A 266 -6.28 -12.20 6.61
N LEU A 267 -7.48 -12.70 6.80
CA LEU A 267 -7.68 -14.04 7.36
C LEU A 267 -7.37 -15.10 6.28
N TRP A 268 -6.71 -16.19 6.66
CA TRP A 268 -6.45 -17.34 5.79
C TRP A 268 -7.72 -18.01 5.31
N ASP A 269 -8.67 -18.14 6.24
CA ASP A 269 -9.97 -18.69 5.97
C ASP A 269 -11.06 -17.64 6.14
N SER A 270 -12.03 -17.66 5.23
CA SER A 270 -13.25 -16.89 5.42
C SER A 270 -13.96 -17.42 6.66
N PRO A 271 -14.25 -16.57 7.67
CA PRO A 271 -14.96 -16.99 8.88
C PRO A 271 -16.42 -17.39 8.60
N TYR A 272 -16.86 -17.30 7.34
CA TYR A 272 -18.21 -17.56 6.89
C TYR A 272 -18.35 -18.80 6.00
N LYS A 273 -17.34 -19.68 5.93
CA LYS A 273 -17.40 -20.94 5.15
C LYS A 273 -18.56 -21.88 5.53
N TYR A 274 -19.36 -21.58 6.56
CA TYR A 274 -20.57 -22.34 6.96
C TYR A 274 -21.85 -21.51 7.09
N ASP A 275 -21.89 -20.28 6.55
CA ASP A 275 -23.11 -19.47 6.48
C ASP A 275 -23.92 -19.85 5.21
N TYR A 276 -24.05 -21.15 4.93
CA TYR A 276 -25.04 -21.62 3.97
C TYR A 276 -26.40 -21.57 4.63
N SER A 277 -27.27 -20.79 3.98
CA SER A 277 -28.71 -20.74 4.12
C SER A 277 -29.33 -22.07 4.58
N ASP A 278 -30.01 -22.01 5.74
CA ASP A 278 -31.19 -22.82 6.03
C ASP A 278 -32.11 -22.77 4.81
N ASP A 279 -32.08 -23.79 3.96
CA ASP A 279 -33.22 -24.24 3.17
C ASP A 279 -33.14 -25.78 3.10
N ASP A 280 -33.95 -26.41 3.95
CA ASP A 280 -34.44 -27.80 3.89
C ASP A 280 -33.46 -28.99 3.94
N TYR A 281 -32.84 -29.22 5.11
CA TYR A 281 -32.69 -30.61 5.58
C TYR A 281 -32.86 -30.70 7.11
N HIS A 282 -34.01 -31.22 7.53
CA HIS A 282 -34.28 -31.60 8.91
C HIS A 282 -33.34 -32.74 9.34
N GLY A 283 -32.20 -32.40 9.93
CA GLY A 283 -31.37 -33.31 10.71
C GLY A 283 -31.38 -32.89 12.17
N TYR A 284 -32.06 -33.67 13.02
CA TYR A 284 -31.90 -33.58 14.47
C TYR A 284 -30.45 -33.94 14.81
N TYR A 285 -29.62 -32.93 15.05
CA TYR A 285 -28.41 -33.08 15.85
C TYR A 285 -28.34 -31.96 16.87
N ASP A 286 -27.94 -32.38 18.05
CA ASP A 286 -27.93 -31.64 19.30
C ASP A 286 -27.32 -30.24 19.20
N ASP A 287 -27.82 -29.38 20.08
CA ASP A 287 -27.34 -28.04 20.43
C ASP A 287 -25.97 -28.11 21.15
N ASP A 288 -25.06 -28.96 20.68
CA ASP A 288 -23.68 -28.99 21.14
C ASP A 288 -22.95 -27.80 20.51
N GLU A 289 -22.38 -26.97 21.39
CA GLU A 289 -21.52 -25.83 21.12
C GLU A 289 -20.71 -26.02 19.82
N ARG A 290 -21.17 -25.37 18.74
CA ARG A 290 -20.36 -25.20 17.53
C ARG A 290 -19.11 -24.44 17.97
N LYS A 291 -18.03 -25.16 18.27
CA LYS A 291 -16.70 -24.59 18.41
C LYS A 291 -16.47 -23.78 17.13
N GLU A 292 -16.40 -22.46 17.26
CA GLU A 292 -15.80 -21.63 16.21
C GLU A 292 -14.46 -22.31 15.93
N ALA A 293 -14.27 -22.84 14.71
CA ALA A 293 -12.98 -23.44 14.36
C ALA A 293 -11.91 -22.39 14.69
N ASP A 294 -10.86 -22.79 15.42
CA ASP A 294 -9.80 -21.88 15.83
C ASP A 294 -9.24 -21.22 14.57
N ILE A 295 -9.54 -19.93 14.40
CA ILE A 295 -9.07 -19.16 13.25
C ILE A 295 -7.57 -18.98 13.44
N PHE A 296 -6.80 -19.36 12.42
CA PHE A 296 -5.34 -19.26 12.46
C PHE A 296 -4.89 -17.80 12.68
N GLY A 297 -3.93 -17.63 13.58
CA GLY A 297 -3.23 -16.37 13.81
C GLY A 297 -3.73 -15.54 15.01
N ASP A 298 -2.84 -14.70 15.55
CA ASP A 298 -3.09 -13.85 16.72
C ASP A 298 -2.52 -12.44 16.50
N VAL A 299 -3.38 -11.42 16.47
CA VAL A 299 -2.95 -10.02 16.29
C VAL A 299 -2.79 -9.29 17.63
N THR A 300 -2.95 -9.96 18.76
CA THR A 300 -2.98 -9.30 20.09
C THR A 300 -1.69 -8.52 20.35
N ASN A 301 -0.53 -9.12 20.10
CA ASN A 301 0.76 -8.46 20.32
C ASN A 301 0.98 -7.28 19.36
N LEU A 302 0.59 -7.41 18.08
CA LEU A 302 0.59 -6.30 17.13
C LEU A 302 -0.23 -5.11 17.64
N VAL A 303 -1.47 -5.36 18.06
CA VAL A 303 -2.39 -4.31 18.51
C VAL A 303 -1.88 -3.63 19.79
N VAL A 304 -1.27 -4.39 20.71
CA VAL A 304 -0.62 -3.86 21.92
C VAL A 304 0.57 -2.97 21.57
N SER A 305 1.44 -3.43 20.68
CA SER A 305 2.66 -2.71 20.29
C SER A 305 2.41 -1.40 19.54
N ILE A 306 1.23 -1.22 18.94
CA ILE A 306 0.84 0.03 18.26
C ILE A 306 -0.12 0.91 19.09
N SER A 307 -0.33 0.60 20.38
CA SER A 307 -1.36 1.28 21.18
C SER A 307 -1.06 2.76 21.51
N HIS A 308 0.19 3.20 21.37
CA HIS A 308 0.65 4.57 21.66
C HIS A 308 0.56 5.55 20.48
N ILE A 309 0.20 5.08 19.29
CA ILE A 309 0.16 5.87 18.04
C ILE A 309 -0.93 6.95 18.05
N THR A 310 -0.85 7.88 17.11
CA THR A 310 -1.84 8.97 16.96
C THR A 310 -2.81 8.77 15.81
N THR A 311 -2.42 8.02 14.79
CA THR A 311 -3.20 7.79 13.57
C THR A 311 -3.19 6.31 13.20
N LEU A 312 -4.37 5.72 13.04
CA LEU A 312 -4.56 4.32 12.67
C LEU A 312 -5.48 4.21 11.45
N HIS A 313 -5.04 3.49 10.42
CA HIS A 313 -5.84 3.14 9.26
C HIS A 313 -6.06 1.63 9.22
N LEU A 314 -7.31 1.19 9.09
CA LEU A 314 -7.70 -0.22 9.01
C LEU A 314 -8.44 -0.51 7.71
N SER A 315 -7.98 -1.52 6.98
CA SER A 315 -8.72 -2.09 5.85
C SER A 315 -9.96 -2.86 6.33
N PRO A 316 -10.90 -3.23 5.43
CA PRO A 316 -12.08 -4.00 5.81
C PRO A 316 -11.71 -5.39 6.35
N ASP A 317 -10.62 -5.98 5.85
CA ASP A 317 -10.10 -7.26 6.33
C ASP A 317 -9.49 -7.13 7.72
N SER A 318 -8.78 -6.04 8.00
CA SER A 318 -8.24 -5.76 9.34
C SER A 318 -9.33 -5.65 10.40
N LEU A 319 -10.51 -5.14 10.05
CA LEU A 319 -11.66 -5.11 10.98
C LEU A 319 -12.13 -6.51 11.36
N GLU A 320 -12.07 -7.48 10.43
CA GLU A 320 -12.36 -8.88 10.74
C GLU A 320 -11.23 -9.53 11.51
N ALA A 321 -9.97 -9.30 11.11
CA ALA A 321 -8.80 -9.81 11.82
C ALA A 321 -8.79 -9.36 13.29
N PHE A 322 -9.06 -8.08 13.56
CA PHE A 322 -9.16 -7.59 14.95
C PHE A 322 -10.35 -8.19 15.70
N ARG A 323 -11.41 -8.62 15.01
CA ARG A 323 -12.54 -9.27 15.69
C ARG A 323 -12.21 -10.71 16.08
N PHE A 324 -11.56 -11.45 15.19
CA PHE A 324 -11.43 -12.90 15.29
C PHE A 324 -10.08 -13.34 15.87
N CYS A 325 -9.01 -12.56 15.64
CA CYS A 325 -7.65 -12.89 16.04
C CYS A 325 -7.12 -11.98 17.17
N CYS A 326 -7.89 -11.00 17.66
CA CYS A 326 -7.47 -10.17 18.80
C CYS A 326 -8.15 -10.66 20.07
N LYS A 327 -7.38 -11.28 20.97
CA LYS A 327 -7.87 -11.82 22.24
C LYS A 327 -8.12 -10.71 23.27
N SER A 328 -7.32 -9.64 23.23
CA SER A 328 -7.41 -8.51 24.14
C SER A 328 -7.16 -7.18 23.43
N MET A 329 -8.17 -6.32 23.40
CA MET A 329 -8.06 -4.97 22.82
C MET A 329 -7.46 -4.00 23.84
N PRO A 330 -6.31 -3.36 23.56
CA PRO A 330 -5.73 -2.35 24.44
C PRO A 330 -6.48 -1.02 24.33
N VAL A 331 -6.23 -0.11 25.27
CA VAL A 331 -6.74 1.26 25.22
C VAL A 331 -5.77 2.15 24.44
N PHE A 332 -6.26 2.80 23.40
CA PHE A 332 -5.51 3.72 22.56
C PHE A 332 -5.60 5.15 23.12
N ASN A 333 -4.81 5.45 24.16
CA ASN A 333 -4.89 6.74 24.86
C ASN A 333 -4.48 7.93 23.99
N ASN A 334 -3.59 7.73 23.02
CA ASN A 334 -3.04 8.82 22.19
C ASN A 334 -3.70 8.91 20.81
N LEU A 335 -4.59 7.97 20.47
CA LEU A 335 -5.16 7.90 19.12
C LEU A 335 -6.15 9.03 18.90
N LEU A 336 -5.80 9.92 17.96
CA LEU A 336 -6.60 11.09 17.57
C LEU A 336 -7.36 10.83 16.28
N ASN A 337 -6.78 10.06 15.36
CA ASN A 337 -7.36 9.82 14.04
C ASN A 337 -7.52 8.31 13.81
N LEU A 338 -8.75 7.88 13.56
CA LEU A 338 -9.07 6.52 13.15
C LEU A 338 -9.68 6.58 11.75
N SER A 339 -9.06 5.88 10.81
CA SER A 339 -9.56 5.70 9.46
C SER A 339 -9.92 4.25 9.23
N ILE A 340 -11.10 4.00 8.69
CA ILE A 340 -11.52 2.65 8.32
C ILE A 340 -12.00 2.64 6.87
N GLU A 341 -11.81 1.51 6.20
CA GLU A 341 -12.45 1.22 4.92
C GLU A 341 -13.57 0.19 5.12
N SER A 342 -14.67 0.34 4.38
CA SER A 342 -15.80 -0.58 4.44
C SER A 342 -15.92 -1.41 3.16
N SER A 343 -16.39 -2.64 3.32
CA SER A 343 -16.69 -3.53 2.20
C SER A 343 -18.04 -4.21 2.41
N LYS A 344 -18.80 -4.41 1.34
CA LYS A 344 -20.08 -5.15 1.38
C LYS A 344 -19.91 -6.60 1.84
N ASP A 345 -18.69 -7.14 1.74
CA ASP A 345 -18.36 -8.53 2.08
C ASP A 345 -17.88 -8.69 3.52
N LYS A 346 -17.46 -7.58 4.16
CA LYS A 346 -16.81 -7.55 5.48
C LYS A 346 -17.65 -6.76 6.48
N GLY A 347 -17.72 -7.24 7.71
CA GLY A 347 -18.58 -6.61 8.71
C GLY A 347 -17.84 -5.63 9.63
N TRP A 348 -18.62 -4.83 10.39
CA TRP A 348 -18.11 -3.90 11.40
C TRP A 348 -18.17 -4.45 12.84
N GLN A 349 -17.99 -5.75 13.05
CA GLN A 349 -18.17 -6.39 14.36
C GLN A 349 -17.22 -5.85 15.43
N VAL A 350 -16.00 -5.46 15.07
CA VAL A 350 -15.00 -4.95 16.03
C VAL A 350 -15.25 -3.49 16.42
N MET A 351 -15.92 -2.71 15.56
CA MET A 351 -16.03 -1.26 15.69
C MET A 351 -16.59 -0.78 17.05
N PRO A 352 -17.63 -1.40 17.66
CA PRO A 352 -18.08 -1.01 18.99
C PRO A 352 -17.00 -1.14 20.06
N LEU A 353 -16.18 -2.20 20.01
CA LEU A 353 -15.08 -2.44 20.93
C LEU A 353 -13.93 -1.46 20.67
N LEU A 354 -13.57 -1.28 19.40
CA LEU A 354 -12.51 -0.36 18.98
C LEU A 354 -12.82 1.08 19.41
N LEU A 355 -14.02 1.59 19.11
CA LEU A 355 -14.42 2.95 19.49
C LEU A 355 -14.49 3.16 21.01
N LYS A 356 -14.89 2.15 21.77
CA LYS A 356 -14.84 2.18 23.25
C LYS A 356 -13.39 2.21 23.77
N SER A 357 -12.45 1.68 23.01
CA SER A 357 -11.03 1.60 23.35
C SER A 357 -10.24 2.86 22.96
N CYS A 358 -10.86 3.83 22.27
CA CYS A 358 -10.24 5.08 21.83
C CYS A 358 -10.87 6.29 22.55
N PRO A 359 -10.52 6.58 23.81
CA PRO A 359 -11.20 7.60 24.62
C PRO A 359 -11.01 9.03 24.09
N ASN A 360 -9.87 9.31 23.44
CA ASN A 360 -9.48 10.65 22.98
C ASN A 360 -9.66 10.84 21.47
N LEU A 361 -10.41 9.95 20.81
CA LEU A 361 -10.58 9.98 19.36
C LEU A 361 -11.22 11.30 18.90
N HIS A 362 -10.53 12.03 18.02
CA HIS A 362 -10.95 13.33 17.50
C HIS A 362 -11.57 13.22 16.11
N THR A 363 -10.89 12.51 15.21
CA THR A 363 -11.29 12.33 13.81
C THR A 363 -11.64 10.88 13.54
N LEU A 364 -12.83 10.63 13.00
CA LEU A 364 -13.22 9.34 12.44
C LEU A 364 -13.39 9.49 10.94
N VAL A 365 -12.55 8.81 10.17
CA VAL A 365 -12.62 8.74 8.71
C VAL A 365 -13.21 7.38 8.32
N ILE A 366 -14.22 7.36 7.46
CA ILE A 366 -14.84 6.14 6.97
C ILE A 366 -14.93 6.23 5.44
N LYS A 367 -14.21 5.35 4.76
CA LYS A 367 -14.28 5.19 3.31
C LYS A 367 -15.35 4.17 2.96
N GLY A 368 -16.45 4.66 2.35
CA GLY A 368 -17.66 3.89 2.10
C GLY A 368 -18.43 3.55 3.38
N LEU A 369 -19.76 3.67 3.37
CA LEU A 369 -20.60 3.40 4.56
C LEU A 369 -21.29 2.03 4.54
N VAL A 370 -21.18 1.29 3.44
CA VAL A 370 -21.86 -0.01 3.28
C VAL A 370 -20.93 -1.14 3.74
N HIS A 371 -21.45 -2.01 4.61
CA HIS A 371 -20.74 -3.16 5.17
C HIS A 371 -21.63 -4.41 5.20
N ARG A 372 -21.03 -5.60 5.37
CA ARG A 372 -21.78 -6.85 5.58
C ARG A 372 -22.58 -6.77 6.88
N VAL A 373 -23.90 -6.87 6.76
CA VAL A 373 -24.78 -6.86 7.93
C VAL A 373 -24.72 -8.18 8.67
N THR A 374 -24.22 -8.16 9.90
CA THR A 374 -24.19 -9.33 10.79
C THR A 374 -25.03 -9.06 12.05
N ASN A 375 -25.33 -10.11 12.81
CA ASN A 375 -25.94 -9.97 14.13
C ASN A 375 -24.96 -9.42 15.19
N ARG A 376 -23.67 -9.30 14.86
CA ARG A 376 -22.58 -8.89 15.74
C ARG A 376 -22.10 -7.46 15.51
N CYS A 377 -22.68 -6.71 14.57
CA CYS A 377 -22.34 -5.30 14.35
C CYS A 377 -22.62 -4.39 15.56
N GLY A 378 -23.33 -4.87 16.58
CA GLY A 378 -23.60 -4.09 17.79
C GLY A 378 -24.44 -2.85 17.50
N ASP A 379 -24.08 -1.75 18.14
CA ASP A 379 -24.78 -0.46 18.12
C ASP A 379 -24.07 0.61 17.29
N VAL A 380 -22.91 0.30 16.70
CA VAL A 380 -22.21 1.23 15.80
C VAL A 380 -22.96 1.44 14.49
N CYS A 381 -23.78 0.46 14.07
CA CYS A 381 -24.54 0.54 12.83
C CYS A 381 -26.05 0.49 13.03
N SER A 382 -26.76 1.03 12.04
CA SER A 382 -28.23 1.11 12.05
C SER A 382 -28.91 -0.20 11.63
N CYS A 383 -28.14 -1.28 11.45
CA CYS A 383 -28.65 -2.57 11.02
C CYS A 383 -29.50 -3.21 12.13
N ILE A 384 -30.61 -3.84 11.74
CA ILE A 384 -31.50 -4.52 12.70
C ILE A 384 -31.21 -6.02 12.58
N PRO A 385 -30.67 -6.69 13.62
CA PRO A 385 -30.49 -8.15 13.56
C PRO A 385 -31.84 -8.84 13.37
N LYS A 386 -32.00 -9.57 12.25
CA LYS A 386 -33.27 -10.19 11.83
C LYS A 386 -33.88 -11.15 12.88
N LYS A 387 -33.09 -11.68 13.84
CA LYS A 387 -33.54 -12.69 14.82
C LYS A 387 -34.00 -12.14 16.19
N HIS A 388 -33.65 -10.91 16.60
CA HIS A 388 -33.95 -10.43 17.97
C HIS A 388 -35.35 -9.82 18.18
N LYS A 389 -36.10 -9.47 17.13
CA LYS A 389 -37.47 -8.95 17.28
C LYS A 389 -38.47 -9.98 17.84
N LYS A 390 -38.25 -11.29 17.61
CA LYS A 390 -39.14 -12.35 18.13
C LYS A 390 -38.84 -12.74 19.59
N LYS A 391 -37.57 -12.68 20.04
CA LYS A 391 -37.16 -13.07 21.42
C LYS A 391 -37.21 -11.91 22.43
N LYS A 392 -36.84 -10.67 22.07
CA LYS A 392 -36.85 -9.52 23.02
C LYS A 392 -38.24 -9.12 23.49
N ARG A 393 -39.29 -9.37 22.69
CA ARG A 393 -40.69 -9.15 23.13
C ARG A 393 -41.14 -10.10 24.25
N LYS A 394 -40.43 -11.21 24.51
CA LYS A 394 -40.80 -12.19 25.54
C LYS A 394 -39.98 -12.11 26.84
N ILE A 395 -38.85 -11.39 26.87
CA ILE A 395 -37.90 -11.48 28.01
C ILE A 395 -37.62 -10.12 28.71
N ALA A 396 -37.93 -8.97 28.10
CA ALA A 396 -37.63 -7.67 28.69
C ALA A 396 -38.78 -7.10 29.56
N MET A 397 -39.15 -7.82 30.63
CA MET A 397 -39.57 -7.19 31.88
C MET A 397 -38.52 -7.55 32.92
N ASN A 398 -37.82 -6.52 33.41
CA ASN A 398 -36.88 -6.50 34.54
C ASN A 398 -35.40 -6.26 34.15
N LYS A 399 -34.88 -5.16 34.73
CA LYS A 399 -33.52 -4.59 34.70
C LYS A 399 -33.02 -4.07 33.35
N LYS A 400 -33.27 -2.78 33.10
CA LYS A 400 -32.50 -1.95 32.15
C LYS A 400 -31.55 -1.06 32.96
N GLU A 401 -30.29 -1.45 33.04
CA GLU A 401 -29.23 -0.46 32.88
C GLU A 401 -29.16 -0.21 31.36
N GLU A 402 -29.47 1.00 30.90
CA GLU A 402 -29.33 1.34 29.49
C GLU A 402 -27.85 1.43 29.16
N GLU A 403 -27.28 0.33 28.66
CA GLU A 403 -25.92 0.30 28.16
C GLU A 403 -25.74 1.42 27.12
N LEU A 404 -24.89 2.39 27.44
CA LEU A 404 -24.68 3.58 26.62
C LEU A 404 -24.09 3.19 25.27
N CYS A 405 -24.60 3.81 24.21
CA CYS A 405 -24.16 3.53 22.85
C CYS A 405 -22.68 3.93 22.66
N CYS A 406 -21.86 3.11 22.01
CA CYS A 406 -20.42 3.37 21.78
C CYS A 406 -20.19 4.72 21.06
N LEU A 407 -21.09 5.09 20.14
CA LEU A 407 -21.07 6.38 19.45
C LEU A 407 -21.40 7.55 20.39
N SER A 408 -22.25 7.33 21.38
CA SER A 408 -22.65 8.37 22.33
C SER A 408 -21.61 8.61 23.43
N THR A 409 -20.68 7.69 23.64
CA THR A 409 -19.55 7.84 24.55
C THR A 409 -18.29 8.37 23.84
N CYS A 410 -18.28 8.34 22.51
CA CYS A 410 -17.13 8.74 21.70
C CYS A 410 -16.97 10.27 21.67
N GLN A 411 -15.73 10.76 21.73
CA GLN A 411 -15.37 12.18 21.74
C GLN A 411 -15.11 12.76 20.33
N VAL A 412 -15.50 12.03 19.28
CA VAL A 412 -15.27 12.43 17.89
C VAL A 412 -15.89 13.80 17.60
N LYS A 413 -15.04 14.70 17.10
CA LYS A 413 -15.37 16.07 16.69
C LYS A 413 -15.47 16.21 15.18
N VAL A 414 -14.69 15.42 14.44
CA VAL A 414 -14.67 15.43 12.98
C VAL A 414 -15.05 14.05 12.45
N LEU A 415 -16.13 13.98 11.68
CA LEU A 415 -16.50 12.78 10.92
C LEU A 415 -16.26 13.04 9.44
N GLU A 416 -15.40 12.25 8.82
CA GLU A 416 -15.12 12.30 7.38
C GLU A 416 -15.63 11.03 6.71
N ILE A 417 -16.53 11.18 5.75
CA ILE A 417 -17.05 10.08 4.94
C ILE A 417 -16.59 10.30 3.51
N SER A 418 -15.78 9.41 2.97
CA SER A 418 -15.45 9.39 1.54
C SER A 418 -16.26 8.33 0.80
N GLU A 419 -16.38 8.52 -0.51
CA GLU A 419 -17.14 7.62 -1.41
C GLU A 419 -18.64 7.50 -1.08
N TYR A 420 -19.27 8.60 -0.65
CA TYR A 420 -20.71 8.60 -0.35
C TYR A 420 -21.54 8.54 -1.65
N GLY A 421 -22.25 7.43 -1.84
CA GLY A 421 -23.11 7.19 -3.01
C GLY A 421 -24.57 7.60 -2.84
N GLY A 422 -25.01 7.91 -1.60
CA GLY A 422 -26.37 8.36 -1.33
C GLY A 422 -27.45 7.28 -1.30
N SER A 423 -27.06 6.00 -1.26
CA SER A 423 -28.02 4.90 -1.15
C SER A 423 -28.82 5.00 0.15
N PHE A 424 -29.99 4.36 0.18
CA PHE A 424 -30.84 4.34 1.38
C PHE A 424 -30.11 3.78 2.61
N GLN A 425 -29.21 2.80 2.41
CA GLN A 425 -28.41 2.21 3.49
C GLN A 425 -27.42 3.23 4.06
N GLU A 426 -26.67 3.92 3.21
CA GLU A 426 -25.69 4.94 3.62
C GLU A 426 -26.39 6.11 4.31
N LEU A 427 -27.52 6.58 3.77
CA LEU A 427 -28.32 7.64 4.39
C LEU A 427 -28.83 7.24 5.78
N LYS A 428 -29.29 5.99 5.95
CA LYS A 428 -29.71 5.47 7.26
C LYS A 428 -28.54 5.42 8.25
N GLN A 429 -27.37 5.03 7.77
CA GLN A 429 -26.15 4.98 8.58
C GLN A 429 -25.67 6.39 8.97
N MET A 430 -25.72 7.35 8.05
CA MET A 430 -25.43 8.75 8.33
C MET A 430 -26.39 9.31 9.39
N ARG A 431 -27.70 9.06 9.27
CA ARG A 431 -28.68 9.44 10.31
C ARG A 431 -28.33 8.86 11.68
N HIS A 432 -27.83 7.63 11.72
CA HIS A 432 -27.42 6.98 12.95
C HIS A 432 -26.20 7.66 13.58
N PHE A 433 -25.15 7.97 12.79
CA PHE A 433 -23.98 8.70 13.28
C PHE A 433 -24.33 10.12 13.77
N LEU A 434 -25.01 10.91 12.95
CA LEU A 434 -25.38 12.31 13.29
C LEU A 434 -26.34 12.40 14.48
N GLY A 435 -27.16 11.37 14.69
CA GLY A 435 -28.09 11.27 15.81
C GLY A 435 -27.47 10.74 17.10
N LYS A 436 -26.22 10.24 17.08
CA LYS A 436 -25.59 9.56 18.24
C LYS A 436 -24.26 10.17 18.69
N LEU A 437 -23.49 10.75 17.78
CA LEU A 437 -22.23 11.44 18.09
C LEU A 437 -22.53 12.80 18.73
N LYS A 438 -22.30 12.92 20.04
CA LYS A 438 -22.65 14.11 20.84
C LYS A 438 -21.66 15.26 20.68
N CYS A 439 -20.39 14.96 20.48
CA CYS A 439 -19.30 15.94 20.44
C CYS A 439 -18.96 16.40 19.01
N LEU A 440 -19.78 16.01 18.02
CA LEU A 440 -19.51 16.27 16.62
C LEU A 440 -19.59 17.77 16.32
N GLU A 441 -18.55 18.32 15.71
CA GLU A 441 -18.41 19.74 15.35
C GLU A 441 -18.38 19.90 13.83
N THR A 442 -17.69 19.00 13.11
CA THR A 442 -17.51 19.05 11.66
C THR A 442 -17.84 17.71 11.01
N VAL A 443 -18.51 17.75 9.86
CA VAL A 443 -18.77 16.58 9.04
C VAL A 443 -18.33 16.88 7.60
N LYS A 444 -17.38 16.10 7.11
CA LYS A 444 -16.86 16.18 5.74
C LYS A 444 -17.42 15.03 4.92
N VAL A 445 -18.01 15.32 3.76
CA VAL A 445 -18.57 14.28 2.89
C VAL A 445 -17.96 14.39 1.49
N GLY A 446 -17.18 13.38 1.13
CA GLY A 446 -16.69 13.10 -0.21
C GLY A 446 -17.76 12.39 -1.02
N ILE A 447 -18.35 13.07 -2.00
CA ILE A 447 -19.39 12.51 -2.88
C ILE A 447 -18.72 11.90 -4.11
N VAL A 448 -19.11 10.67 -4.47
CA VAL A 448 -18.72 10.07 -5.75
C VAL A 448 -19.47 10.82 -6.85
N ALA A 449 -18.73 11.57 -7.68
CA ALA A 449 -19.35 12.42 -8.70
C ALA A 449 -20.00 11.56 -9.80
N ASP A 450 -21.32 11.40 -9.72
CA ASP A 450 -22.18 11.06 -10.87
C ASP A 450 -23.01 12.29 -11.22
N THR A 451 -22.91 12.75 -12.46
CA THR A 451 -23.08 14.16 -12.88
C THR A 451 -24.48 14.79 -12.71
N ASN A 452 -25.48 14.09 -12.16
CA ASN A 452 -26.86 14.58 -12.12
C ASN A 452 -27.55 14.62 -10.74
N ASN A 453 -26.95 14.12 -9.65
CA ASN A 453 -27.66 13.96 -8.35
C ASN A 453 -27.03 14.68 -7.14
N ASN A 454 -25.93 15.41 -7.32
CA ASN A 454 -25.15 15.99 -6.22
C ASN A 454 -25.96 16.95 -5.33
N GLU A 455 -26.76 17.85 -5.92
CA GLU A 455 -27.60 18.78 -5.15
C GLU A 455 -28.65 18.05 -4.29
N PHE A 456 -29.20 16.95 -4.81
CA PHE A 456 -30.16 16.12 -4.07
C PHE A 456 -29.50 15.38 -2.90
N LEU A 457 -28.26 14.92 -3.07
CA LEU A 457 -27.49 14.29 -2.01
C LEU A 457 -27.17 15.26 -0.88
N GLU A 458 -26.76 16.48 -1.21
CA GLU A 458 -26.53 17.54 -0.22
C GLU A 458 -27.81 17.92 0.52
N ALA A 459 -28.92 18.14 -0.19
CA ALA A 459 -30.20 18.47 0.41
C ALA A 459 -30.69 17.39 1.40
N ASN A 460 -30.52 16.12 1.03
CA ASN A 460 -30.83 14.99 1.91
C ASN A 460 -29.99 15.00 3.18
N LEU A 461 -28.67 15.23 3.08
CA LEU A 461 -27.76 15.26 4.22
C LEU A 461 -28.03 16.46 5.13
N LEU A 462 -28.36 17.62 4.56
CA LEU A 462 -28.73 18.82 5.31
C LEU A 462 -30.02 18.62 6.11
N SER A 463 -30.96 17.81 5.60
CA SER A 463 -32.25 17.51 6.25
C SER A 463 -32.16 16.55 7.45
N ILE A 464 -31.02 15.90 7.68
CA ILE A 464 -30.87 14.91 8.75
C ILE A 464 -30.87 15.62 10.13
N PRO A 465 -31.70 15.18 11.10
CA PRO A 465 -31.65 15.69 12.47
C PRO A 465 -30.30 15.42 13.13
N ARG A 466 -29.75 16.42 13.81
CA ARG A 466 -28.41 16.36 14.42
C ARG A 466 -28.52 16.48 15.93
N LEU A 467 -27.69 15.71 16.63
CA LEU A 467 -27.66 15.72 18.09
C LEU A 467 -26.82 16.90 18.64
N SER A 468 -25.69 17.18 18.00
CA SER A 468 -24.88 18.36 18.28
C SER A 468 -25.39 19.57 17.48
N SER A 469 -25.34 20.77 18.05
CA SER A 469 -25.69 22.01 17.36
C SER A 469 -24.85 23.17 17.90
N PRO A 470 -24.15 23.95 17.05
CA PRO A 470 -24.10 23.88 15.57
C PRO A 470 -22.99 22.95 15.02
N ILE A 471 -23.31 22.12 14.01
CA ILE A 471 -22.34 21.29 13.25
C ILE A 471 -22.05 21.93 11.88
N HIS A 472 -20.78 22.10 11.54
CA HIS A 472 -20.31 22.53 10.23
C HIS A 472 -20.28 21.34 9.25
N LEU A 473 -21.05 21.43 8.16
CA LEU A 473 -21.02 20.44 7.07
C LEU A 473 -20.22 21.01 5.90
N THR A 474 -19.26 20.24 5.40
CA THR A 474 -18.48 20.57 4.21
C THR A 474 -18.56 19.42 3.21
N PHE A 475 -18.86 19.74 1.96
CA PHE A 475 -18.92 18.78 0.87
C PHE A 475 -17.68 18.93 0.00
N SER A 476 -17.08 17.80 -0.35
CA SER A 476 -16.01 17.74 -1.35
C SER A 476 -16.45 16.81 -2.46
N PHE A 477 -16.35 17.27 -3.70
CA PHE A 477 -16.65 16.44 -4.86
C PHE A 477 -15.36 15.76 -5.29
N LEU A 478 -15.32 14.44 -5.11
CA LEU A 478 -14.26 13.64 -5.69
C LEU A 478 -14.55 13.54 -7.19
N VAL A 479 -13.90 14.39 -7.98
CA VAL A 479 -13.73 14.10 -9.40
C VAL A 479 -12.84 12.87 -9.45
N CYS A 480 -13.37 11.74 -9.92
CA CYS A 480 -12.59 10.54 -10.12
C CYS A 480 -11.46 10.80 -11.14
N PHE A 481 -10.32 11.29 -10.65
CA PHE A 481 -9.01 11.07 -11.27
C PHE A 481 -8.38 9.76 -10.76
N PHE A 482 -9.23 8.81 -10.34
CA PHE A 482 -8.84 7.46 -9.95
C PHE A 482 -8.62 6.62 -11.21
N THR A 483 -7.50 6.87 -11.85
CA THR A 483 -6.73 5.90 -12.65
C THR A 483 -5.28 6.35 -12.86
N LEU A 484 -4.92 7.63 -12.63
CA LEU A 484 -3.52 8.06 -12.77
C LEU A 484 -2.69 8.00 -11.48
N ILE A 485 -3.21 8.30 -10.29
CA ILE A 485 -2.33 8.44 -9.11
C ILE A 485 -1.87 7.09 -8.53
N ASN A 486 -2.69 6.03 -8.63
CA ASN A 486 -2.28 4.67 -8.24
C ASN A 486 -1.55 3.91 -9.36
N MET A 487 -1.65 4.34 -10.62
CA MET A 487 -0.78 3.82 -11.70
C MET A 487 0.55 4.59 -11.81
N VAL A 488 0.62 5.86 -11.41
CA VAL A 488 1.89 6.62 -11.47
C VAL A 488 2.87 6.17 -10.37
N ASN A 489 2.38 5.64 -9.24
CA ASN A 489 3.26 5.00 -8.24
C ASN A 489 3.55 3.51 -8.52
N MET A 490 2.82 2.86 -9.44
CA MET A 490 3.14 1.52 -9.94
C MET A 490 3.92 1.51 -11.27
N ASN A 491 3.95 2.62 -12.02
CA ASN A 491 4.72 2.79 -13.25
C ASN A 491 5.96 3.70 -13.08
N MET A 492 6.40 3.92 -11.84
CA MET A 492 7.71 4.48 -11.48
C MET A 492 8.43 3.62 -10.44
N VAL A 493 8.16 2.32 -10.50
CA VAL A 493 9.11 1.32 -10.05
C VAL A 493 9.84 0.91 -11.30
#